data_AF-A0A7V0XI71-F1
#
_entry.id   AF-A0A7V0XI71-F1
#
_cell.length_a   1.000
_cell.length_b   1.000
_cell.length_c   1.000
_cell.angle_alpha   90.00
_cell.angle_beta   90.00
_cell.angle_gamma   90.00
#
_symmetry.space_group_name_H-M   'P 1'
#
loop_
_entity.id
_entity.type
_entity.pdbx_description
1 polymer ?
#
loop_
_entity_poly.entity_id
_entity_poly.type
_entity_poly.pdbx_seq_one_letter_code
_entity_poly.pdbx_strand_id
1 'polypeptide(L)'
;MKLFYRSTEEQISLQETMTGIQFVQTFFPESKKQILLMAIDGEIVSLQDSIPISASALSFYDISDSIGANCLAVSTAAIMLRAAAELFPDVNFSIEHSLGSGYYCLPGDMGQLPPDYLKSLAVKMNELILRDCPILSRKMKIPDIKNLNQGRFQFVEELPGESLAISYVCDRPYWFSVPLVKSTGVIQRFRLHPYGDGFVLQFPNSDYPDKIPPYRATDKLFHIIRESQNRAKVLGINVIHQLNARAVNGDYIDSIQLYEALHEKKIAQIADQIALGRQELRFILIAGPSSSGKTSFMKRLRIQLNINGIKTQTLSLDDYFINRDQVPFDENGKQDFEHFDTVDHSQLAIDLNRLMRGEEFCLPRYDFHSGTREYHPQPSRLHTDELLLIEGIHGLNPQLTGNLPRTRLFKIYISALT
;
A
#
# COMPACT_ATOMS: atom_id res chain seq x y z
N MET A 1 -19.70 14.12 -28.86
CA MET A 1 -18.99 13.74 -27.62
C MET A 1 -17.50 13.87 -27.82
N LYS A 2 -16.76 14.15 -26.75
CA LYS A 2 -15.29 14.15 -26.76
C LYS A 2 -14.78 12.73 -26.63
N LEU A 3 -13.74 12.38 -27.37
CA LEU A 3 -13.10 11.08 -27.36
C LEU A 3 -11.63 11.24 -26.97
N PHE A 4 -11.22 10.55 -25.92
CA PHE A 4 -9.86 10.57 -25.40
C PHE A 4 -9.24 9.18 -25.47
N TYR A 5 -8.06 9.09 -26.08
CA TYR A 5 -7.22 7.90 -26.02
C TYR A 5 -5.76 8.32 -26.11
N ARG A 6 -4.95 7.93 -25.12
CA ARG A 6 -3.57 8.43 -24.96
C ARG A 6 -3.54 9.97 -25.01
N SER A 7 -2.67 10.54 -25.86
CA SER A 7 -2.55 11.99 -26.06
C SER A 7 -3.46 12.54 -27.17
N THR A 8 -4.46 11.77 -27.64
CA THR A 8 -5.38 12.20 -28.70
C THR A 8 -6.74 12.61 -28.12
N GLU A 9 -7.22 13.78 -28.55
CA GLU A 9 -8.58 14.27 -28.30
C GLU A 9 -9.26 14.47 -29.67
N GLU A 10 -10.40 13.80 -29.86
CA GLU A 10 -11.21 13.91 -31.07
C GLU A 10 -12.67 14.23 -30.72
N GLN A 11 -13.40 14.81 -31.67
CA GLN A 11 -14.85 14.93 -31.57
C GLN A 11 -15.52 13.90 -32.47
N ILE A 12 -16.45 13.15 -31.89
CA ILE A 12 -17.24 12.17 -32.63
C ILE A 12 -18.73 12.31 -32.32
N SER A 13 -19.57 11.80 -33.22
CA SER A 13 -21.00 11.64 -33.01
C SER A 13 -21.39 10.17 -33.19
N LEU A 14 -22.12 9.63 -32.20
CA LEU A 14 -22.71 8.29 -32.28
C LEU A 14 -24.15 8.41 -32.77
N GLN A 15 -24.50 7.65 -33.81
CA GLN A 15 -25.88 7.62 -34.34
C GLN A 15 -26.74 6.55 -33.68
N GLU A 16 -26.11 5.52 -33.13
CA GLU A 16 -26.76 4.42 -32.41
C GLU A 16 -25.95 4.02 -31.18
N THR A 17 -26.61 3.39 -30.22
CA THR A 17 -25.93 2.80 -29.05
C THR A 17 -25.12 1.59 -29.51
N MET A 18 -23.86 1.52 -29.10
CA MET A 18 -23.00 0.37 -29.35
C MET A 18 -22.15 0.05 -28.12
N THR A 19 -21.67 -1.19 -28.01
CA THR A 19 -20.75 -1.57 -26.92
C THR A 19 -19.38 -0.95 -27.11
N GLY A 20 -18.63 -0.77 -26.03
CA GLY A 20 -17.21 -0.37 -26.10
C GLY A 20 -16.37 -1.30 -26.99
N ILE A 21 -16.66 -2.61 -27.04
CA ILE A 21 -15.99 -3.57 -27.92
C ILE A 21 -16.23 -3.21 -29.38
N GLN A 22 -17.49 -2.99 -29.78
CA GLN A 22 -17.83 -2.63 -31.16
C GLN A 22 -17.23 -1.26 -31.50
N PHE A 23 -17.30 -0.31 -30.58
CA PHE A 23 -16.73 1.02 -30.75
C PHE A 23 -15.22 0.94 -31.04
N VAL A 24 -14.48 0.21 -30.20
CA VAL A 24 -13.03 0.03 -30.36
C VAL A 24 -12.69 -0.68 -31.67
N GLN A 25 -13.51 -1.64 -32.12
CA GLN A 25 -13.31 -2.29 -33.40
C GLN A 25 -13.49 -1.33 -34.60
N THR A 26 -14.44 -0.41 -34.51
CA THR A 26 -14.74 0.56 -35.58
C THR A 26 -13.75 1.72 -35.61
N PHE A 27 -13.48 2.34 -34.46
CA PHE A 27 -12.71 3.59 -34.37
C PHE A 27 -11.23 3.36 -34.06
N PHE A 28 -10.86 2.23 -33.45
CA PHE A 28 -9.48 1.91 -33.07
C PHE A 28 -9.03 0.51 -33.54
N PRO A 29 -9.17 0.16 -34.83
CA PRO A 29 -8.93 -1.21 -35.31
C PRO A 29 -7.51 -1.72 -35.03
N GLU A 30 -6.51 -0.84 -35.11
CA GLU A 30 -5.10 -1.15 -34.85
C GLU A 30 -4.79 -1.33 -33.35
N SER A 31 -5.51 -0.59 -32.48
CA SER A 31 -5.32 -0.63 -31.03
C SER A 31 -6.29 -1.55 -30.30
N LYS A 32 -7.17 -2.26 -31.02
CA LYS A 32 -8.27 -3.05 -30.42
C LYS A 32 -7.85 -4.14 -29.43
N LYS A 33 -6.59 -4.61 -29.52
CA LYS A 33 -6.03 -5.60 -28.59
C LYS A 33 -5.36 -4.96 -27.38
N GLN A 34 -5.00 -3.68 -27.47
CA GLN A 34 -4.31 -2.92 -26.43
C GLN A 34 -5.30 -2.25 -25.47
N ILE A 35 -6.42 -1.76 -25.99
CA ILE A 35 -7.46 -1.11 -25.17
C ILE A 35 -8.14 -2.15 -24.26
N LEU A 36 -8.13 -1.88 -22.96
CA LEU A 36 -8.56 -2.80 -21.91
C LEU A 36 -9.94 -2.45 -21.33
N LEU A 37 -10.21 -1.15 -21.16
CA LEU A 37 -11.43 -0.61 -20.55
C LEU A 37 -11.71 0.81 -21.07
N MET A 38 -12.86 1.37 -20.67
CA MET A 38 -13.25 2.73 -21.01
C MET A 38 -13.82 3.49 -19.80
N ALA A 39 -13.91 4.81 -19.91
CA ALA A 39 -14.74 5.66 -19.09
C ALA A 39 -15.85 6.28 -19.94
N ILE A 40 -17.06 6.35 -19.38
CA ILE A 40 -18.17 7.12 -19.94
C ILE A 40 -18.47 8.26 -18.96
N ASP A 41 -18.32 9.51 -19.40
CA ASP A 41 -18.53 10.70 -18.57
C ASP A 41 -17.77 10.67 -17.22
N GLY A 42 -16.58 10.06 -17.24
CA GLY A 42 -15.70 9.91 -16.08
C GLY A 42 -15.91 8.64 -15.25
N GLU A 43 -16.99 7.88 -15.50
CA GLU A 43 -17.25 6.61 -14.82
C GLU A 43 -16.53 5.45 -15.52
N ILE A 44 -15.69 4.71 -14.79
CA ILE A 44 -14.93 3.57 -15.30
C ILE A 44 -15.83 2.35 -15.50
N VAL A 45 -15.89 1.83 -16.73
CA VAL A 45 -16.78 0.74 -17.14
C VAL A 45 -16.06 -0.28 -18.04
N SER A 46 -16.69 -1.46 -18.22
CA SER A 46 -16.15 -2.50 -19.10
C SER A 46 -16.35 -2.11 -20.57
N LEU A 47 -15.49 -2.60 -21.46
CA LEU A 47 -15.75 -2.48 -22.91
C LEU A 47 -17.03 -3.22 -23.34
N GLN A 48 -17.56 -4.13 -22.54
CA GLN A 48 -18.84 -4.78 -22.86
C GLN A 48 -20.06 -3.90 -22.59
N ASP A 49 -19.90 -2.85 -21.79
CA ASP A 49 -20.99 -1.95 -21.47
C ASP A 49 -21.38 -1.12 -22.71
N SER A 50 -22.66 -0.80 -22.79
CA SER A 50 -23.22 -0.02 -23.90
C SER A 50 -22.92 1.46 -23.71
N ILE A 51 -22.45 2.11 -24.76
CA ILE A 51 -22.21 3.55 -24.80
C ILE A 51 -23.53 4.26 -25.13
N PRO A 52 -24.06 5.10 -24.23
CA PRO A 52 -25.25 5.90 -24.52
C PRO A 52 -24.96 6.95 -25.60
N ILE A 53 -25.94 7.20 -26.48
CA ILE A 53 -25.86 8.28 -27.48
C ILE A 53 -25.70 9.65 -26.80
N SER A 54 -26.25 9.79 -25.58
CA SER A 54 -26.16 11.01 -24.77
C SER A 54 -24.83 11.20 -24.04
N ALA A 55 -23.87 10.28 -24.15
CA ALA A 55 -22.57 10.41 -23.51
C ALA A 55 -21.88 11.70 -23.97
N SER A 56 -21.29 12.44 -23.04
CA SER A 56 -20.61 13.70 -23.34
C SER A 56 -19.12 13.49 -23.62
N ALA A 57 -18.50 12.54 -22.92
CA ALA A 57 -17.10 12.19 -23.06
C ALA A 57 -16.86 10.67 -22.95
N LEU A 58 -15.95 10.18 -23.78
CA LEU A 58 -15.42 8.81 -23.72
C LEU A 58 -13.92 8.86 -23.55
N SER A 59 -13.39 8.05 -22.63
CA SER A 59 -11.95 7.85 -22.48
C SER A 59 -11.64 6.37 -22.59
N PHE A 60 -10.57 6.00 -23.30
CA PHE A 60 -10.12 4.62 -23.40
C PHE A 60 -8.75 4.46 -22.77
N TYR A 61 -8.51 3.32 -22.12
CA TYR A 61 -7.29 3.07 -21.38
C TYR A 61 -6.63 1.75 -21.81
N ASP A 62 -5.32 1.80 -22.01
CA ASP A 62 -4.47 0.63 -22.24
C ASP A 62 -3.49 0.44 -21.06
N ILE A 63 -2.56 -0.51 -21.16
CA ILE A 63 -1.60 -0.78 -20.08
C ILE A 63 -0.68 0.40 -19.76
N SER A 64 -0.46 1.33 -20.68
CA SER A 64 0.38 2.51 -20.43
C SER A 64 -0.26 3.48 -19.43
N ASP A 65 -1.58 3.42 -19.27
CA ASP A 65 -2.32 4.16 -18.24
C ASP A 65 -2.34 3.39 -16.91
N SER A 66 -2.24 4.09 -15.79
CA SER A 66 -2.35 3.48 -14.45
C SER A 66 -3.69 2.74 -14.25
N ILE A 67 -4.77 3.27 -14.82
CA ILE A 67 -6.11 2.68 -14.78
C ILE A 67 -6.14 1.37 -15.58
N GLY A 68 -5.61 1.36 -16.80
CA GLY A 68 -5.57 0.15 -17.64
C GLY A 68 -4.61 -0.90 -17.10
N ALA A 69 -3.44 -0.51 -16.59
CA ALA A 69 -2.52 -1.40 -15.89
C ALA A 69 -3.18 -2.08 -14.69
N ASN A 70 -3.94 -1.33 -13.89
CA ASN A 70 -4.68 -1.88 -12.74
C ASN A 70 -5.77 -2.88 -13.18
N CYS A 71 -6.49 -2.59 -14.27
CA CYS A 71 -7.46 -3.54 -14.84
C CYS A 71 -6.80 -4.85 -15.29
N LEU A 72 -5.64 -4.77 -15.96
CA LEU A 72 -4.88 -5.96 -16.35
C LEU A 72 -4.46 -6.78 -15.12
N ALA A 73 -3.96 -6.11 -14.08
CA ALA A 73 -3.53 -6.71 -12.83
C ALA A 73 -4.67 -7.47 -12.14
N VAL A 74 -5.80 -6.80 -11.91
CA VAL A 74 -6.99 -7.38 -11.26
C VAL A 74 -7.57 -8.52 -12.11
N SER A 75 -7.60 -8.38 -13.44
CA SER A 75 -8.06 -9.43 -14.35
C SER A 75 -7.16 -10.66 -14.33
N THR A 76 -5.84 -10.47 -14.26
CA THR A 76 -4.89 -11.58 -14.11
C THR A 76 -5.12 -12.33 -12.79
N ALA A 77 -5.39 -11.60 -11.71
CA ALA A 77 -5.72 -12.17 -10.41
C ALA A 77 -7.07 -12.92 -10.42
N ALA A 78 -8.06 -12.40 -11.15
CA ALA A 78 -9.34 -13.05 -11.34
C ALA A 78 -9.20 -14.40 -12.06
N ILE A 79 -8.38 -14.47 -13.11
CA ILE A 79 -8.06 -15.73 -13.81
C ILE A 79 -7.33 -16.70 -12.88
N MET A 80 -6.41 -16.22 -12.05
CA MET A 80 -5.73 -17.05 -11.04
C MET A 80 -6.74 -17.65 -10.05
N LEU A 81 -7.63 -16.84 -9.48
CA LEU A 81 -8.68 -17.32 -8.57
C LEU A 81 -9.65 -18.29 -9.25
N ARG A 82 -9.92 -18.09 -10.55
CA ARG A 82 -10.73 -19.02 -11.35
C ARG A 82 -10.05 -20.35 -11.60
N ALA A 83 -8.75 -20.33 -11.91
CA ALA A 83 -7.95 -21.53 -12.09
C ALA A 83 -7.81 -22.31 -10.77
N ALA A 84 -7.49 -21.62 -9.67
CA ALA A 84 -7.34 -22.21 -8.35
C ALA A 84 -8.64 -22.87 -7.88
N ALA A 85 -9.79 -22.20 -8.04
CA ALA A 85 -11.08 -22.74 -7.61
C ALA A 85 -11.59 -23.93 -8.46
N GLU A 86 -10.99 -24.21 -9.61
CA GLU A 86 -11.26 -25.42 -10.41
C GLU A 86 -10.30 -26.56 -10.06
N LEU A 87 -9.02 -26.25 -9.82
CA LEU A 87 -8.02 -27.27 -9.45
C LEU A 87 -8.13 -27.72 -8.00
N PHE A 88 -8.41 -26.79 -7.09
CA PHE A 88 -8.35 -26.97 -5.64
C PHE A 88 -9.66 -26.46 -5.02
N PRO A 89 -10.80 -27.12 -5.28
CA PRO A 89 -12.12 -26.64 -4.85
C PRO A 89 -12.25 -26.50 -3.32
N ASP A 90 -11.50 -27.30 -2.56
CA ASP A 90 -11.53 -27.32 -1.10
C ASP A 90 -10.55 -26.32 -0.46
N VAL A 91 -9.67 -25.70 -1.25
CA VAL A 91 -8.68 -24.72 -0.77
C VAL A 91 -9.08 -23.31 -1.22
N ASN A 92 -9.32 -22.43 -0.26
CA ASN A 92 -9.55 -21.02 -0.55
C ASN A 92 -8.23 -20.31 -0.84
N PHE A 93 -8.14 -19.61 -1.97
CA PHE A 93 -7.03 -18.73 -2.28
C PHE A 93 -7.47 -17.29 -2.05
N SER A 94 -6.65 -16.52 -1.35
CA SER A 94 -6.84 -15.08 -1.13
C SER A 94 -5.78 -14.27 -1.88
N ILE A 95 -6.19 -13.09 -2.34
CA ILE A 95 -5.29 -12.03 -2.78
C ILE A 95 -5.14 -11.11 -1.58
N GLU A 96 -3.91 -10.94 -1.08
CA GLU A 96 -3.65 -10.25 0.17
C GLU A 96 -3.32 -8.77 -0.07
N HIS A 97 -2.13 -8.49 -0.61
CA HIS A 97 -1.63 -7.14 -0.81
C HIS A 97 -0.69 -7.08 -2.01
N SER A 98 -0.48 -5.88 -2.53
CA SER A 98 0.58 -5.62 -3.52
C SER A 98 1.95 -5.82 -2.89
N LEU A 99 2.81 -6.60 -3.53
CA LEU A 99 4.17 -6.87 -3.09
C LEU A 99 5.13 -6.75 -4.28
N GLY A 100 5.94 -5.68 -4.26
CA GLY A 100 6.80 -5.35 -5.40
C GLY A 100 5.97 -5.04 -6.64
N SER A 101 6.18 -5.81 -7.71
CA SER A 101 5.52 -5.67 -9.02
C SER A 101 4.37 -6.66 -9.25
N GLY A 102 3.78 -7.18 -8.19
CA GLY A 102 2.70 -8.16 -8.28
C GLY A 102 1.83 -8.20 -7.03
N TYR A 103 0.97 -9.21 -6.96
CA TYR A 103 0.12 -9.45 -5.80
C TYR A 103 0.62 -10.65 -5.00
N TYR A 104 0.74 -10.49 -3.69
CA TYR A 104 0.94 -11.62 -2.79
C TYR A 104 -0.38 -12.37 -2.61
N CYS A 105 -0.33 -13.68 -2.80
CA CYS A 105 -1.49 -14.57 -2.71
C CYS A 105 -1.20 -15.69 -1.71
N LEU A 106 -2.21 -16.06 -0.94
CA LEU A 106 -2.11 -17.07 0.10
C LEU A 106 -3.14 -18.18 -0.10
N PRO A 107 -2.72 -19.45 -0.14
CA PRO A 107 -3.63 -20.57 0.01
C PRO A 107 -4.04 -20.73 1.48
N GLY A 108 -5.32 -20.99 1.72
CA GLY A 108 -5.89 -21.10 3.06
C GLY A 108 -5.43 -22.34 3.83
N ASP A 109 -5.10 -23.42 3.11
CA ASP A 109 -4.53 -24.64 3.68
C ASP A 109 -3.48 -25.22 2.72
N MET A 110 -2.20 -24.97 3.03
CA MET A 110 -1.07 -25.49 2.27
C MET A 110 -0.94 -27.02 2.36
N GLY A 111 -1.45 -27.65 3.43
CA GLY A 111 -1.35 -29.10 3.62
C GLY A 111 -2.21 -29.90 2.64
N GLN A 112 -3.24 -29.29 2.07
CA GLN A 112 -4.11 -29.89 1.06
C GLN A 112 -3.58 -29.71 -0.37
N LEU A 113 -2.48 -28.96 -0.56
CA LEU A 113 -1.93 -28.68 -1.86
C LEU A 113 -0.79 -29.65 -2.21
N PRO A 114 -0.71 -30.12 -3.47
CA PRO A 114 0.44 -30.91 -3.92
C PRO A 114 1.72 -30.07 -3.91
N PRO A 115 2.91 -30.66 -3.74
CA PRO A 115 4.18 -29.91 -3.70
C PRO A 115 4.42 -29.00 -4.91
N ASP A 116 3.93 -29.40 -6.09
CA ASP A 116 4.06 -28.68 -7.35
C ASP A 116 2.81 -27.86 -7.73
N TYR A 117 1.94 -27.52 -6.77
CA TYR A 117 0.65 -26.86 -7.05
C TYR A 117 0.76 -25.59 -7.89
N LEU A 118 1.84 -24.81 -7.74
CA LEU A 118 2.07 -23.59 -8.53
C LEU A 118 2.31 -23.89 -10.01
N LYS A 119 2.97 -25.02 -10.34
CA LYS A 119 3.12 -25.46 -11.73
C LYS A 119 1.76 -25.83 -12.32
N SER A 120 0.97 -26.62 -11.59
CA SER A 120 -0.39 -26.99 -12.00
C SER A 120 -1.29 -25.76 -12.17
N LEU A 121 -1.20 -24.81 -11.25
CA LEU A 121 -1.94 -23.55 -11.30
C LEU A 121 -1.55 -22.71 -12.52
N ALA A 122 -0.25 -22.58 -12.80
CA ALA A 122 0.22 -21.88 -14.00
C ALA A 122 -0.25 -22.56 -15.30
N VAL A 123 -0.22 -23.89 -15.36
CA VAL A 123 -0.76 -24.65 -16.51
C VAL A 123 -2.24 -24.36 -16.70
N LYS A 124 -3.03 -24.39 -15.62
CA LYS A 124 -4.46 -24.12 -15.70
C LYS A 124 -4.79 -22.68 -16.07
N MET A 125 -4.05 -21.71 -15.55
CA MET A 125 -4.20 -20.31 -15.96
C MET A 125 -3.94 -20.13 -17.46
N ASN A 126 -2.87 -20.74 -17.99
CA ASN A 126 -2.59 -20.70 -19.43
C ASN A 126 -3.70 -21.39 -20.25
N GLU A 127 -4.24 -22.50 -19.77
CA GLU A 127 -5.37 -23.17 -20.41
C GLU A 127 -6.61 -22.26 -20.50
N LEU A 128 -6.95 -21.55 -19.41
CA LEU A 128 -8.06 -20.59 -19.42
C LEU A 128 -7.81 -19.41 -20.38
N ILE A 129 -6.58 -18.87 -20.39
CA ILE A 129 -6.16 -17.81 -21.32
C ILE A 129 -6.30 -18.27 -22.77
N LEU A 130 -5.84 -19.48 -23.10
CA LEU A 130 -5.92 -20.02 -24.46
C LEU A 130 -7.35 -20.29 -24.92
N ARG A 131 -8.27 -20.60 -24.01
CA ARG A 131 -9.70 -20.74 -24.31
C ARG A 131 -10.38 -19.41 -24.65
N ASP A 132 -9.75 -18.27 -24.31
CA ASP A 132 -10.25 -16.91 -24.55
C ASP A 132 -11.71 -16.70 -24.14
N CYS A 133 -12.08 -17.22 -22.96
CA CYS A 133 -13.44 -17.08 -22.45
C CYS A 133 -13.80 -15.59 -22.25
N PRO A 134 -15.00 -15.15 -22.65
CA PRO A 134 -15.49 -13.80 -22.37
C PRO A 134 -15.68 -13.59 -20.86
N ILE A 135 -15.37 -12.39 -20.37
CA ILE A 135 -15.54 -12.04 -18.96
C ILE A 135 -16.71 -11.05 -18.83
N LEU A 136 -17.88 -11.54 -18.45
CA LEU A 136 -19.10 -10.72 -18.49
C LEU A 136 -19.35 -9.99 -17.16
N SER A 137 -19.77 -8.74 -17.20
CA SER A 137 -20.26 -8.02 -16.02
C SER A 137 -21.78 -8.02 -16.00
N ARG A 138 -22.40 -8.34 -14.87
CA ARG A 138 -23.85 -8.31 -14.68
C ARG A 138 -24.21 -7.51 -13.45
N LYS A 139 -25.03 -6.47 -13.63
CA LYS A 139 -25.64 -5.77 -12.50
C LYS A 139 -26.72 -6.66 -11.89
N MET A 140 -26.52 -7.07 -10.64
CA MET A 140 -27.40 -8.00 -9.92
C MET A 140 -27.91 -7.35 -8.64
N LYS A 141 -29.16 -7.64 -8.27
CA LYS A 141 -29.71 -7.16 -7.00
C LYS A 141 -29.06 -7.90 -5.83
N ILE A 142 -28.89 -7.22 -4.71
CA ILE A 142 -28.27 -7.80 -3.50
C ILE A 142 -28.90 -9.15 -3.10
N PRO A 143 -30.25 -9.32 -3.05
CA PRO A 143 -30.85 -10.62 -2.71
C PRO A 143 -30.45 -11.77 -3.64
N ASP A 144 -30.25 -11.50 -4.93
CA ASP A 144 -29.85 -12.52 -5.90
C ASP A 144 -28.38 -12.91 -5.73
N ILE A 145 -27.53 -11.96 -5.33
CA ILE A 145 -26.10 -12.19 -5.08
C ILE A 145 -25.90 -13.13 -3.89
N LYS A 146 -26.74 -13.04 -2.85
CA LYS A 146 -26.70 -13.92 -1.68
C LYS A 146 -26.82 -15.40 -2.06
N ASN A 147 -27.55 -15.70 -3.13
CA ASN A 147 -27.76 -17.08 -3.59
C ASN A 147 -26.59 -17.67 -4.39
N LEU A 148 -25.56 -16.87 -4.74
CA LEU A 148 -24.48 -17.30 -5.64
C LEU A 148 -23.39 -18.15 -4.96
N ASN A 149 -23.02 -17.89 -3.70
CA ASN A 149 -22.14 -18.76 -2.88
C ASN A 149 -21.95 -18.22 -1.44
N GLN A 150 -21.98 -19.08 -0.43
CA GLN A 150 -22.20 -18.76 1.01
C GLN A 150 -21.01 -18.20 1.81
N GLY A 151 -19.88 -17.83 1.18
CA GLY A 151 -18.70 -17.29 1.90
C GLY A 151 -18.14 -15.99 1.33
N ARG A 152 -18.02 -15.88 -0.01
CA ARG A 152 -17.30 -14.77 -0.67
C ARG A 152 -18.10 -13.48 -0.79
N PHE A 153 -19.42 -13.54 -0.66
CA PHE A 153 -20.32 -12.39 -0.77
C PHE A 153 -20.96 -12.00 0.57
N GLN A 154 -20.44 -12.49 1.71
CA GLN A 154 -20.99 -12.16 3.03
C GLN A 154 -20.96 -10.66 3.33
N PHE A 155 -19.99 -9.92 2.77
CA PHE A 155 -19.92 -8.46 2.92
C PHE A 155 -21.09 -7.70 2.29
N VAL A 156 -21.85 -8.34 1.39
CA VAL A 156 -22.93 -7.68 0.64
C VAL A 156 -24.11 -7.30 1.54
N GLU A 157 -24.24 -7.93 2.71
CA GLU A 157 -25.31 -7.60 3.66
C GLU A 157 -25.20 -6.19 4.25
N GLU A 158 -23.99 -5.66 4.29
CA GLU A 158 -23.67 -4.37 4.92
C GLU A 158 -23.51 -3.25 3.90
N LEU A 159 -23.67 -3.54 2.59
CA LEU A 159 -23.44 -2.56 1.55
C LEU A 159 -24.64 -1.61 1.40
N PRO A 160 -24.41 -0.29 1.37
CA PRO A 160 -25.44 0.66 0.99
C PRO A 160 -25.74 0.52 -0.51
N GLY A 161 -26.94 0.08 -0.87
CA GLY A 161 -27.39 0.01 -2.26
C GLY A 161 -28.34 -1.14 -2.55
N GLU A 162 -28.88 -1.17 -3.77
CA GLU A 162 -29.81 -2.23 -4.20
C GLU A 162 -29.15 -3.30 -5.10
N SER A 163 -28.01 -2.98 -5.71
CA SER A 163 -27.37 -3.83 -6.72
C SER A 163 -25.85 -3.63 -6.83
N LEU A 164 -25.16 -4.65 -7.33
CA LEU A 164 -23.72 -4.65 -7.61
C LEU A 164 -23.41 -5.28 -8.96
N ALA A 165 -22.33 -4.84 -9.58
CA ALA A 165 -21.78 -5.49 -10.76
C ALA A 165 -20.99 -6.75 -10.34
N ILE A 166 -21.43 -7.92 -10.82
CA ILE A 166 -20.75 -9.20 -10.62
C ILE A 166 -20.08 -9.61 -11.92
N SER A 167 -18.77 -9.89 -11.85
CA SER A 167 -17.97 -10.36 -12.97
C SER A 167 -18.02 -11.88 -13.07
N TYR A 168 -18.31 -12.41 -14.25
CA TYR A 168 -18.34 -13.83 -14.55
C TYR A 168 -17.09 -14.20 -15.34
N VAL A 169 -16.15 -14.87 -14.67
CA VAL A 169 -14.89 -15.34 -15.27
C VAL A 169 -15.06 -16.82 -15.58
N CYS A 170 -15.20 -17.16 -16.86
CA CYS A 170 -15.52 -18.53 -17.32
C CYS A 170 -16.72 -19.11 -16.55
N ASP A 171 -17.86 -18.41 -16.61
CA ASP A 171 -19.16 -18.73 -16.00
C ASP A 171 -19.21 -18.78 -14.47
N ARG A 172 -18.11 -18.43 -13.78
CA ARG A 172 -18.08 -18.39 -12.31
C ARG A 172 -18.11 -16.95 -11.81
N PRO A 173 -18.97 -16.61 -10.84
CA PRO A 173 -19.14 -15.25 -10.36
C PRO A 173 -18.02 -14.84 -9.39
N TYR A 174 -17.55 -13.61 -9.56
CA TYR A 174 -16.58 -12.91 -8.71
C TYR A 174 -16.99 -11.44 -8.60
N TRP A 175 -16.56 -10.78 -7.53
CA TRP A 175 -16.69 -9.34 -7.39
C TRP A 175 -15.33 -8.69 -7.24
N PHE A 176 -15.14 -7.60 -7.97
CA PHE A 176 -13.97 -6.75 -7.94
C PHE A 176 -14.44 -5.29 -7.99
N SER A 177 -13.68 -4.38 -7.39
CA SER A 177 -13.96 -2.94 -7.42
C SER A 177 -13.64 -2.27 -8.77
N VAL A 178 -13.05 -3.02 -9.71
CA VAL A 178 -12.60 -2.55 -11.01
C VAL A 178 -13.19 -3.46 -12.08
N PRO A 179 -13.68 -2.92 -13.23
CA PRO A 179 -14.06 -3.74 -14.37
C PRO A 179 -12.90 -4.60 -14.86
N LEU A 180 -13.22 -5.80 -15.34
CA LEU A 180 -12.22 -6.71 -15.90
C LEU A 180 -12.09 -6.54 -17.41
N VAL A 181 -10.97 -7.02 -17.96
CA VAL A 181 -10.74 -7.10 -19.40
C VAL A 181 -11.84 -7.92 -20.09
N LYS A 182 -12.08 -7.64 -21.37
CA LYS A 182 -13.18 -8.24 -22.15
C LYS A 182 -13.15 -9.78 -22.22
N SER A 183 -11.98 -10.40 -22.18
CA SER A 183 -11.82 -11.85 -22.27
C SER A 183 -10.49 -12.29 -21.66
N THR A 184 -10.42 -13.56 -21.27
CA THR A 184 -9.22 -14.15 -20.65
C THR A 184 -7.99 -14.14 -21.57
N GLY A 185 -8.17 -14.20 -22.90
CA GLY A 185 -7.08 -14.19 -23.88
C GLY A 185 -6.38 -12.83 -24.03
N VAL A 186 -6.92 -11.77 -23.41
CA VAL A 186 -6.23 -10.47 -23.32
C VAL A 186 -4.96 -10.57 -22.46
N ILE A 187 -4.96 -11.46 -21.45
CA ILE A 187 -3.80 -11.63 -20.56
C ILE A 187 -2.75 -12.48 -21.28
N GLN A 188 -1.60 -11.88 -21.61
CA GLN A 188 -0.56 -12.56 -22.37
C GLN A 188 0.59 -13.09 -21.50
N ARG A 189 0.83 -12.48 -20.34
CA ARG A 189 2.03 -12.75 -19.54
C ARG A 189 1.70 -12.68 -18.06
N PHE A 190 2.10 -13.72 -17.34
CA PHE A 190 2.09 -13.74 -15.88
C PHE A 190 3.21 -14.66 -15.38
N ARG A 191 3.55 -14.55 -14.10
CA ARG A 191 4.46 -15.47 -13.41
C ARG A 191 3.99 -15.72 -11.99
N LEU A 192 4.06 -16.96 -11.55
CA LEU A 192 3.87 -17.35 -10.16
C LEU A 192 5.24 -17.58 -9.53
N HIS A 193 5.59 -16.80 -8.52
CA HIS A 193 6.85 -16.91 -7.80
C HIS A 193 6.59 -17.35 -6.36
N PRO A 194 7.07 -18.53 -5.91
CA PRO A 194 6.93 -18.96 -4.51
C PRO A 194 7.57 -17.93 -3.57
N TYR A 195 6.88 -17.55 -2.51
CA TYR A 195 7.39 -16.59 -1.54
C TYR A 195 6.72 -16.74 -0.18
N GLY A 196 7.50 -16.93 0.88
CA GLY A 196 6.96 -17.22 2.23
C GLY A 196 6.03 -18.43 2.22
N ASP A 197 4.85 -18.29 2.85
CA ASP A 197 3.81 -19.33 2.92
C ASP A 197 2.83 -19.29 1.72
N GLY A 198 3.19 -18.56 0.67
CA GLY A 198 2.33 -18.33 -0.49
C GLY A 198 3.14 -18.07 -1.75
N PHE A 199 2.65 -17.16 -2.59
CA PHE A 199 3.30 -16.83 -3.85
C PHE A 199 2.99 -15.41 -4.30
N VAL A 200 3.85 -14.85 -5.15
CA VAL A 200 3.63 -13.58 -5.83
C VAL A 200 3.15 -13.87 -7.25
N LEU A 201 1.97 -13.36 -7.60
CA LEU A 201 1.45 -13.28 -8.95
C LEU A 201 1.98 -12.00 -9.60
N GLN A 202 2.90 -12.13 -10.55
CA GLN A 202 3.44 -11.02 -11.32
C GLN A 202 2.78 -10.92 -12.69
N PHE A 203 2.64 -9.69 -13.19
CA PHE A 203 2.07 -9.33 -14.48
C PHE A 203 2.75 -8.05 -15.01
N PRO A 204 2.62 -7.74 -16.30
CA PRO A 204 3.02 -6.44 -16.87
C PRO A 204 2.33 -5.26 -16.17
N ASN A 205 2.98 -4.10 -16.16
CA ASN A 205 2.44 -2.84 -15.63
C ASN A 205 2.76 -1.67 -16.57
N SER A 206 2.40 -0.44 -16.19
CA SER A 206 2.62 0.77 -17.03
C SER A 206 4.09 1.03 -17.37
N ASP A 207 5.02 0.71 -16.46
CA ASP A 207 6.46 0.88 -16.69
C ASP A 207 7.07 -0.25 -17.53
N TYR A 208 6.44 -1.42 -17.53
CA TYR A 208 6.86 -2.64 -18.21
C TYR A 208 5.68 -3.25 -19.00
N PRO A 209 5.14 -2.56 -20.03
CA PRO A 209 3.91 -2.99 -20.70
C PRO A 209 4.07 -4.32 -21.44
N ASP A 210 5.28 -4.55 -21.99
CA ASP A 210 5.58 -5.71 -22.81
C ASP A 210 6.40 -6.78 -22.08
N LYS A 211 6.60 -6.70 -20.76
CA LYS A 211 7.36 -7.72 -20.03
C LYS A 211 6.99 -7.76 -18.55
N ILE A 212 7.24 -8.90 -17.91
CA ILE A 212 7.06 -9.01 -16.46
C ILE A 212 8.21 -8.25 -15.79
N PRO A 213 7.92 -7.29 -14.89
CA PRO A 213 8.97 -6.56 -14.19
C PRO A 213 9.88 -7.51 -13.38
N PRO A 214 11.17 -7.16 -13.19
CA PRO A 214 12.05 -7.95 -12.33
C PRO A 214 11.45 -8.04 -10.92
N TYR A 215 11.44 -9.25 -10.35
CA TYR A 215 11.02 -9.43 -8.96
C TYR A 215 12.12 -8.89 -8.03
N ARG A 216 11.72 -8.03 -7.09
CA ARG A 216 12.58 -7.57 -5.99
C ARG A 216 11.90 -7.90 -4.68
N ALA A 217 12.47 -8.85 -3.95
CA ALA A 217 12.00 -9.19 -2.63
C ALA A 217 12.15 -7.98 -1.69
N THR A 218 11.09 -7.69 -0.94
CA THR A 218 11.07 -6.65 0.08
C THR A 218 10.77 -7.28 1.44
N ASP A 219 11.66 -8.19 1.88
CA ASP A 219 11.45 -9.04 3.06
C ASP A 219 11.02 -8.25 4.31
N LYS A 220 11.62 -7.08 4.55
CA LYS A 220 11.22 -6.21 5.67
C LYS A 220 9.76 -5.77 5.57
N LEU A 221 9.33 -5.29 4.40
CA LEU A 221 7.95 -4.85 4.18
C LEU A 221 6.99 -6.04 4.28
N PHE A 222 7.36 -7.18 3.67
CA PHE A 222 6.59 -8.40 3.77
C PHE A 222 6.36 -8.82 5.23
N HIS A 223 7.43 -8.84 6.05
CA HIS A 223 7.31 -9.18 7.46
C HIS A 223 6.42 -8.20 8.23
N ILE A 224 6.48 -6.90 7.96
CA ILE A 224 5.61 -5.90 8.60
C ILE A 224 4.14 -6.13 8.25
N ILE A 225 3.82 -6.40 6.98
CA ILE A 225 2.45 -6.68 6.57
C ILE A 225 1.96 -7.99 7.18
N ARG A 226 2.79 -9.06 7.18
CA ARG A 226 2.45 -10.33 7.84
C ARG A 226 2.24 -10.18 9.35
N GLU A 227 3.05 -9.35 10.01
CA GLU A 227 2.87 -9.02 11.42
C GLU A 227 1.50 -8.34 11.66
N SER A 228 1.12 -7.39 10.81
CA SER A 228 -0.20 -6.73 10.88
C SER A 228 -1.35 -7.73 10.68
N GLN A 229 -1.25 -8.61 9.68
CA GLN A 229 -2.24 -9.68 9.45
C GLN A 229 -2.36 -10.64 10.65
N ASN A 230 -1.25 -10.99 11.30
CA ASN A 230 -1.28 -11.83 12.49
C ASN A 230 -1.91 -11.11 13.69
N ARG A 231 -1.70 -9.80 13.85
CA ARG A 231 -2.44 -9.00 14.85
C ARG A 231 -3.94 -9.00 14.56
N ALA A 232 -4.32 -8.84 13.29
CA ALA A 232 -5.71 -8.91 12.84
C ALA A 232 -6.37 -10.26 13.20
N LYS A 233 -5.65 -11.37 13.04
CA LYS A 233 -6.08 -12.71 13.50
C LYS A 233 -6.26 -12.80 15.01
N VAL A 234 -5.32 -12.27 15.81
CA VAL A 234 -5.42 -12.23 17.28
C VAL A 234 -6.61 -11.40 17.72
N LEU A 235 -6.87 -10.28 17.03
CA LEU A 235 -8.07 -9.48 17.25
C LEU A 235 -9.34 -10.23 16.84
N GLY A 236 -9.28 -11.25 15.97
CA GLY A 236 -10.46 -11.86 15.36
C GLY A 236 -11.13 -10.97 14.31
N ILE A 237 -10.36 -10.06 13.68
CA ILE A 237 -10.81 -9.12 12.67
C ILE A 237 -9.93 -9.30 11.43
N ASN A 238 -10.34 -10.18 10.51
CA ASN A 238 -9.60 -10.48 9.28
C ASN A 238 -10.19 -9.79 8.04
N VAL A 239 -11.46 -9.38 8.12
CA VAL A 239 -12.24 -8.82 7.02
C VAL A 239 -13.20 -7.76 7.54
N ILE A 240 -13.62 -6.85 6.65
CA ILE A 240 -14.36 -5.65 7.03
C ILE A 240 -15.66 -5.93 7.79
N HIS A 241 -16.40 -6.98 7.43
CA HIS A 241 -17.65 -7.34 8.10
C HIS A 241 -17.45 -7.68 9.58
N GLN A 242 -16.30 -8.27 9.94
CA GLN A 242 -15.97 -8.60 11.34
C GLN A 242 -15.71 -7.32 12.15
N LEU A 243 -15.09 -6.32 11.53
CA LEU A 243 -14.89 -5.01 12.16
C LEU A 243 -16.24 -4.29 12.35
N ASN A 244 -17.07 -4.27 11.31
CA ASN A 244 -18.39 -3.64 11.33
C ASN A 244 -19.31 -4.27 12.38
N ALA A 245 -19.35 -5.61 12.44
CA ALA A 245 -20.12 -6.33 13.46
C ALA A 245 -19.74 -5.90 14.89
N ARG A 246 -18.44 -5.74 15.18
CA ARG A 246 -17.98 -5.26 16.50
C ARG A 246 -18.35 -3.82 16.79
N ALA A 247 -18.30 -2.96 15.78
CA ALA A 247 -18.72 -1.57 15.91
C ALA A 247 -20.22 -1.48 16.26
N VAL A 248 -21.05 -2.27 15.56
CA VAL A 248 -22.51 -2.31 15.78
C VAL A 248 -22.87 -2.93 17.14
N ASN A 249 -22.19 -4.00 17.53
CA ASN A 249 -22.48 -4.73 18.77
C ASN A 249 -21.94 -4.03 20.04
N GLY A 250 -21.05 -3.04 19.89
CA GLY A 250 -20.43 -2.33 21.01
C GLY A 250 -19.12 -2.95 21.52
N ASP A 251 -18.64 -4.04 20.91
CA ASP A 251 -17.41 -4.77 21.27
C ASP A 251 -16.12 -4.10 20.74
N TYR A 252 -16.21 -2.86 20.24
CA TYR A 252 -15.07 -2.14 19.67
C TYR A 252 -14.06 -1.70 20.74
N ILE A 253 -14.50 -1.50 21.99
CA ILE A 253 -13.61 -1.08 23.09
C ILE A 253 -12.55 -2.16 23.37
N ASP A 254 -12.96 -3.42 23.45
CA ASP A 254 -12.05 -4.56 23.65
C ASP A 254 -11.03 -4.66 22.50
N SER A 255 -11.49 -4.37 21.27
CA SER A 255 -10.63 -4.35 20.08
C SER A 255 -9.57 -3.26 20.17
N ILE A 256 -9.94 -2.05 20.62
CA ILE A 256 -9.02 -0.93 20.83
C ILE A 256 -8.00 -1.28 21.93
N GLN A 257 -8.47 -1.77 23.08
CA GLN A 257 -7.60 -2.12 24.21
C GLN A 257 -6.60 -3.21 23.84
N LEU A 258 -7.05 -4.26 23.15
CA LEU A 258 -6.18 -5.34 22.68
C LEU A 258 -5.17 -4.82 21.65
N TYR A 259 -5.57 -3.94 20.74
CA TYR A 259 -4.65 -3.35 19.77
C TYR A 259 -3.59 -2.46 20.43
N GLU A 260 -3.98 -1.62 21.39
CA GLU A 260 -3.04 -0.80 22.17
C GLU A 260 -2.06 -1.66 22.98
N ALA A 261 -2.53 -2.76 23.58
CA ALA A 261 -1.68 -3.71 24.28
C ALA A 261 -0.68 -4.42 23.35
N LEU A 262 -1.12 -4.82 22.15
CA LEU A 262 -0.23 -5.39 21.12
C LEU A 262 0.83 -4.38 20.68
N HIS A 263 0.45 -3.11 20.53
CA HIS A 263 1.36 -2.04 20.17
C HIS A 263 2.38 -1.74 21.28
N GLU A 264 1.93 -1.68 22.54
CA GLU A 264 2.82 -1.50 23.70
C GLU A 264 3.81 -2.67 23.83
N LYS A 265 3.34 -3.91 23.62
CA LYS A 265 4.21 -5.10 23.58
C LYS A 265 5.30 -4.97 22.51
N LYS A 266 4.97 -4.44 21.34
CA LYS A 266 5.97 -4.22 20.27
C LYS A 266 7.00 -3.17 20.66
N ILE A 267 6.57 -2.06 21.28
CA ILE A 267 7.48 -1.01 21.75
C ILE A 267 8.43 -1.57 22.82
N ALA A 268 7.92 -2.36 23.77
CA ALA A 268 8.74 -3.04 24.76
C ALA A 268 9.78 -3.97 24.10
N GLN A 269 9.37 -4.77 23.11
CA GLN A 269 10.30 -5.63 22.36
C GLN A 269 11.40 -4.83 21.64
N ILE A 270 11.08 -3.66 21.09
CA ILE A 270 12.08 -2.77 20.48
C ILE A 270 13.05 -2.23 21.54
N ALA A 271 12.54 -1.84 22.71
CA ALA A 271 13.37 -1.39 23.83
C ALA A 271 14.29 -2.51 24.34
N ASP A 272 13.82 -3.75 24.39
CA ASP A 272 14.62 -4.93 24.76
C ASP A 272 15.73 -5.18 23.74
N GLN A 273 15.43 -5.08 22.44
CA GLN A 273 16.44 -5.19 21.38
C GLN A 273 17.52 -4.11 21.49
N ILE A 274 17.12 -2.86 21.78
CA ILE A 274 18.06 -1.76 22.01
C ILE A 274 18.92 -2.04 23.25
N ALA A 275 18.32 -2.55 24.33
CA ALA A 275 19.04 -2.87 25.55
C ALA A 275 20.10 -3.96 25.35
N LEU A 276 19.78 -5.00 24.57
CA LEU A 276 20.73 -6.06 24.22
C LEU A 276 21.93 -5.52 23.41
N GLY A 277 21.72 -4.52 22.56
CA GLY A 277 22.77 -3.89 21.74
C GLY A 277 23.48 -2.69 22.39
N ARG A 278 23.22 -2.39 23.67
CA ARG A 278 23.55 -1.09 24.29
C ARG A 278 25.02 -0.68 24.24
N GLN A 279 25.96 -1.62 24.25
CA GLN A 279 27.38 -1.32 24.48
C GLN A 279 27.99 -0.35 23.45
N GLU A 280 27.53 -0.38 22.20
CA GLU A 280 28.05 0.50 21.14
C GLU A 280 27.05 1.58 20.71
N LEU A 281 25.78 1.45 21.07
CA LEU A 281 24.72 2.36 20.62
C LEU A 281 24.83 3.73 21.28
N ARG A 282 24.64 4.79 20.47
CA ARG A 282 24.54 6.18 20.96
C ARG A 282 23.32 6.90 20.42
N PHE A 283 22.87 6.55 19.22
CA PHE A 283 21.75 7.22 18.55
C PHE A 283 20.65 6.23 18.18
N ILE A 284 19.41 6.64 18.43
CA ILE A 284 18.20 5.96 17.95
C ILE A 284 17.51 6.93 17.00
N LEU A 285 17.51 6.61 15.71
CA LEU A 285 16.90 7.41 14.66
C LEU A 285 15.48 6.90 14.40
N ILE A 286 14.51 7.80 14.46
CA ILE A 286 13.09 7.50 14.25
C ILE A 286 12.61 8.34 13.06
N ALA A 287 12.17 7.68 11.99
CA ALA A 287 11.53 8.36 10.87
C ALA A 287 10.17 7.75 10.53
N GLY A 288 9.40 8.49 9.76
CA GLY A 288 8.05 8.13 9.33
C GLY A 288 7.39 9.36 8.72
N PRO A 289 6.37 9.18 7.87
CA PRO A 289 5.64 10.29 7.25
C PRO A 289 5.14 11.32 8.28
N SER A 290 4.81 12.53 7.83
CA SER A 290 4.11 13.49 8.69
C SER A 290 2.84 12.84 9.28
N SER A 291 2.51 13.18 10.53
CA SER A 291 1.36 12.60 11.27
C SER A 291 1.37 11.08 11.50
N SER A 292 2.47 10.36 11.24
CA SER A 292 2.60 8.91 11.53
C SER A 292 2.71 8.55 13.03
N GLY A 293 2.68 9.54 13.93
CA GLY A 293 2.78 9.31 15.38
C GLY A 293 4.20 9.20 15.93
N LYS A 294 5.24 9.66 15.20
CA LYS A 294 6.66 9.66 15.62
C LYS A 294 6.88 10.15 17.05
N THR A 295 6.40 11.36 17.37
CA THR A 295 6.58 11.96 18.69
C THR A 295 5.91 11.14 19.79
N SER A 296 4.73 10.55 19.53
CA SER A 296 4.02 9.66 20.46
C SER A 296 4.76 8.34 20.67
N PHE A 297 5.24 7.73 19.58
CA PHE A 297 6.07 6.53 19.63
C PHE A 297 7.36 6.78 20.40
N MET A 298 8.07 7.88 20.13
CA MET A 298 9.30 8.28 20.83
C MET A 298 9.07 8.41 22.33
N LYS A 299 7.96 9.06 22.76
CA LYS A 299 7.60 9.20 24.18
C LYS A 299 7.34 7.83 24.84
N ARG A 300 6.62 6.92 24.18
CA ARG A 300 6.35 5.56 24.67
C ARG A 300 7.63 4.71 24.72
N LEU A 301 8.44 4.76 23.67
CA LEU A 301 9.73 4.07 23.61
C LEU A 301 10.66 4.52 24.74
N ARG A 302 10.70 5.83 25.04
CA ARG A 302 11.48 6.36 26.16
C ARG A 302 11.05 5.77 27.51
N ILE A 303 9.76 5.58 27.73
CA ILE A 303 9.26 4.94 28.95
C ILE A 303 9.79 3.49 29.04
N GLN A 304 9.69 2.74 27.95
CA GLN A 304 10.19 1.35 27.90
C GLN A 304 11.72 1.26 28.06
N LEU A 305 12.48 2.18 27.46
CA LEU A 305 13.93 2.27 27.66
C LEU A 305 14.30 2.58 29.11
N ASN A 306 13.55 3.48 29.77
CA ASN A 306 13.75 3.78 31.19
C ASN A 306 13.49 2.57 32.08
N ILE A 307 12.48 1.74 31.76
CA ILE A 307 12.22 0.46 32.45
C ILE A 307 13.44 -0.47 32.33
N ASN A 308 14.10 -0.48 31.17
CA ASN A 308 15.33 -1.22 30.93
C ASN A 308 16.59 -0.55 31.52
N GLY A 309 16.45 0.50 32.33
CA GLY A 309 17.57 1.21 32.95
C GLY A 309 18.40 2.03 31.96
N ILE A 310 17.81 2.42 30.82
CA ILE A 310 18.45 3.21 29.77
C ILE A 310 17.85 4.61 29.80
N LYS A 311 18.67 5.58 30.21
CA LYS A 311 18.30 6.99 30.16
C LYS A 311 18.45 7.51 28.73
N THR A 312 17.62 8.47 28.38
CA THR A 312 17.60 9.01 27.03
C THR A 312 17.36 10.52 26.99
N GLN A 313 17.99 11.20 26.04
CA GLN A 313 17.62 12.54 25.60
C GLN A 313 16.88 12.46 24.26
N THR A 314 16.09 13.48 23.95
CA THR A 314 15.31 13.55 22.70
C THR A 314 15.67 14.81 21.93
N LEU A 315 15.73 14.68 20.61
CA LEU A 315 15.98 15.77 19.67
C LEU A 315 14.99 15.63 18.50
N SER A 316 14.22 16.68 18.22
CA SER A 316 13.39 16.74 17.02
C SER A 316 14.16 17.41 15.90
N LEU A 317 14.18 16.82 14.71
CA LEU A 317 14.76 17.45 13.52
C LEU A 317 13.95 18.68 13.09
N ASP A 318 12.66 18.72 13.44
CA ASP A 318 11.79 19.85 13.13
C ASP A 318 12.23 21.12 13.89
N ASP A 319 12.88 20.98 15.04
CA ASP A 319 13.45 22.10 15.80
C ASP A 319 14.66 22.75 15.10
N TYR A 320 15.22 22.06 14.11
CA TYR A 320 16.34 22.52 13.29
C TYR A 320 15.90 23.13 11.97
N PHE A 321 14.59 23.40 11.76
CA PHE A 321 14.14 24.06 10.54
C PHE A 321 14.79 25.45 10.37
N ILE A 322 15.09 25.81 9.13
CA ILE A 322 15.46 27.17 8.75
C ILE A 322 14.26 28.11 8.91
N ASN A 323 14.51 29.41 9.03
CA ASN A 323 13.41 30.37 9.17
C ASN A 323 12.49 30.30 7.94
N ARG A 324 11.20 30.53 8.17
CA ARG A 324 10.15 30.36 7.18
C ARG A 324 10.41 31.15 5.90
N ASP A 325 11.02 32.34 5.97
CA ASP A 325 11.39 33.16 4.82
C ASP A 325 12.46 32.54 3.91
N GLN A 326 13.18 31.52 4.39
CA GLN A 326 14.26 30.82 3.69
C GLN A 326 13.84 29.45 3.13
N VAL A 327 12.64 28.97 3.48
CA VAL A 327 12.13 27.66 3.05
C VAL A 327 11.88 27.69 1.53
N PRO A 328 12.37 26.69 0.77
CA PRO A 328 12.18 26.62 -0.67
C PRO A 328 10.69 26.51 -1.04
N PHE A 329 10.35 26.88 -2.27
CA PHE A 329 9.01 26.69 -2.81
C PHE A 329 8.92 25.37 -3.60
N ASP A 330 7.78 24.70 -3.49
CA ASP A 330 7.42 23.52 -4.27
C ASP A 330 6.98 23.88 -5.70
N GLU A 331 6.66 22.86 -6.49
CA GLU A 331 6.13 22.99 -7.85
C GLU A 331 4.80 23.76 -7.97
N ASN A 332 4.09 23.94 -6.85
CA ASN A 332 2.82 24.66 -6.76
C ASN A 332 2.98 26.09 -6.20
N GLY A 333 4.23 26.54 -5.96
CA GLY A 333 4.52 27.85 -5.38
C GLY A 333 4.19 27.96 -3.90
N LYS A 334 4.07 26.84 -3.17
CA LYS A 334 3.92 26.79 -1.71
C LYS A 334 5.25 26.47 -1.05
N GLN A 335 5.41 26.84 0.21
CA GLN A 335 6.65 26.53 0.94
C GLN A 335 6.75 25.02 1.21
N ASP A 336 7.86 24.41 0.79
CA ASP A 336 8.13 22.99 0.93
C ASP A 336 8.81 22.67 2.26
N PHE A 337 8.01 22.52 3.31
CA PHE A 337 8.50 22.11 4.63
C PHE A 337 8.93 20.64 4.69
N GLU A 338 8.66 19.83 3.67
CA GLU A 338 9.10 18.44 3.60
C GLU A 338 10.44 18.29 2.87
N HIS A 339 10.95 19.34 2.23
CA HIS A 339 12.24 19.35 1.58
C HIS A 339 13.38 19.01 2.56
N PHE A 340 14.37 18.24 2.11
CA PHE A 340 15.50 17.84 2.95
C PHE A 340 16.29 19.05 3.48
N ASP A 341 16.49 20.06 2.65
CA ASP A 341 17.24 21.28 3.00
C ASP A 341 16.45 22.27 3.88
N THR A 342 15.21 21.96 4.25
CA THR A 342 14.46 22.73 5.26
C THR A 342 15.09 22.58 6.64
N VAL A 343 15.79 21.47 6.91
CA VAL A 343 16.58 21.26 8.12
C VAL A 343 17.95 21.93 7.95
N ASP A 344 18.36 22.72 8.93
CA ASP A 344 19.71 23.29 9.01
C ASP A 344 20.72 22.21 9.45
N HIS A 345 21.18 21.46 8.45
CA HIS A 345 22.15 20.37 8.62
C HIS A 345 23.47 20.83 9.24
N SER A 346 23.86 22.08 9.00
CA SER A 346 25.11 22.65 9.54
C SER A 346 25.01 22.82 11.05
N GLN A 347 23.94 23.47 11.52
CA GLN A 347 23.69 23.63 12.95
C GLN A 347 23.46 22.28 13.63
N LEU A 348 22.69 21.38 13.01
CA LEU A 348 22.47 20.03 13.54
C LEU A 348 23.79 19.27 13.72
N ALA A 349 24.68 19.31 12.73
CA ALA A 349 25.98 18.64 12.81
C ALA A 349 26.86 19.22 13.93
N ILE A 350 26.85 20.55 14.12
CA ILE A 350 27.54 21.20 15.23
C ILE A 350 26.99 20.68 16.57
N ASP A 351 25.68 20.74 16.76
CA ASP A 351 25.02 20.38 18.01
C ASP A 351 25.17 18.90 18.35
N LEU A 352 25.05 18.00 17.36
CA LEU A 352 25.30 16.57 17.56
C LEU A 352 26.75 16.30 18.00
N ASN A 353 27.73 17.03 17.45
CA ASN A 353 29.13 16.91 17.90
C ASN A 353 29.34 17.41 19.33
N ARG A 354 28.66 18.50 19.72
CA ARG A 354 28.69 19.04 21.10
C ARG A 354 28.06 18.05 22.08
N LEU A 355 26.90 17.49 21.74
CA LEU A 355 26.25 16.42 22.53
C LEU A 355 27.16 15.20 22.67
N MET A 356 27.85 14.78 21.60
CA MET A 356 28.77 13.66 21.65
C MET A 356 29.99 13.87 22.55
N ARG A 357 30.40 15.12 22.76
CA ARG A 357 31.46 15.52 23.69
C ARG A 357 30.97 15.76 25.12
N GLY A 358 29.65 15.66 25.35
CA GLY A 358 29.03 15.97 26.65
C GLY A 358 29.04 17.46 26.99
N GLU A 359 29.16 18.32 25.98
CA GLU A 359 29.09 19.77 26.16
C GLU A 359 27.67 20.21 26.51
N GLU A 360 27.57 21.29 27.30
CA GLU A 360 26.30 21.88 27.73
C GLU A 360 25.99 23.13 26.89
N PHE A 361 24.81 23.15 26.25
CA PHE A 361 24.38 24.27 25.40
C PHE A 361 22.86 24.30 25.21
N CYS A 362 22.32 25.46 24.83
CA CYS A 362 20.89 25.61 24.53
C CYS A 362 20.55 24.98 23.17
N LEU A 363 19.67 23.99 23.16
CA LEU A 363 19.14 23.41 21.92
C LEU A 363 18.19 24.41 21.23
N PRO A 364 18.13 24.40 19.88
CA PRO A 364 17.14 25.18 19.17
C PRO A 364 15.73 24.60 19.37
N ARG A 365 14.74 25.44 19.12
CA ARG A 365 13.32 25.09 19.06
C ARG A 365 12.70 25.86 17.91
N TYR A 366 11.97 25.17 17.04
CA TYR A 366 11.27 25.85 15.95
C TYR A 366 9.83 26.18 16.38
N ASP A 367 9.44 27.45 16.24
CA ASP A 367 8.05 27.84 16.44
C ASP A 367 7.33 27.97 15.11
N PHE A 368 6.40 27.05 14.85
CA PHE A 368 5.58 27.03 13.63
C PHE A 368 4.62 28.22 13.52
N HIS A 369 4.28 28.91 14.61
CA HIS A 369 3.44 30.11 14.55
C HIS A 369 4.22 31.31 14.03
N SER A 370 5.37 31.62 14.64
CA SER A 370 6.24 32.71 14.19
C SER A 370 7.03 32.36 12.92
N GLY A 371 7.25 31.07 12.66
CA GLY A 371 8.09 30.58 11.56
C GLY A 371 9.58 30.83 11.79
N THR A 372 9.99 30.95 13.06
CA THR A 372 11.37 31.30 13.43
C THR A 372 11.96 30.33 14.43
N ARG A 373 13.30 30.24 14.42
CA ARG A 373 14.06 29.46 15.40
C ARG A 373 14.29 30.27 16.68
N GLU A 374 13.94 29.66 17.80
CA GLU A 374 14.25 30.11 19.15
C GLU A 374 15.23 29.13 19.81
N TYR A 375 15.69 29.45 21.02
CA TYR A 375 16.55 28.55 21.80
C TYR A 375 15.94 28.27 23.16
N HIS A 376 16.08 27.04 23.62
CA HIS A 376 15.66 26.67 24.97
C HIS A 376 16.42 27.49 26.01
N PRO A 377 15.74 28.06 27.02
CA PRO A 377 16.40 28.88 28.04
C PRO A 377 17.30 28.03 28.96
N GLN A 378 17.02 26.74 29.08
CA GLN A 378 17.83 25.80 29.85
C GLN A 378 18.79 25.05 28.92
N PRO A 379 20.08 24.98 29.25
CA PRO A 379 21.01 24.22 28.45
C PRO A 379 20.76 22.71 28.61
N SER A 380 21.10 21.97 27.57
CA SER A 380 20.99 20.52 27.47
C SER A 380 22.39 19.93 27.33
N ARG A 381 22.55 18.69 27.79
CA ARG A 381 23.76 17.88 27.61
C ARG A 381 23.38 16.41 27.44
N LEU A 382 24.20 15.65 26.71
CA LEU A 382 24.04 14.21 26.58
C LEU A 382 25.10 13.50 27.43
N HIS A 383 24.67 12.72 28.42
CA HIS A 383 25.59 11.98 29.27
C HIS A 383 26.20 10.74 28.58
N THR A 384 27.30 10.23 29.12
CA THR A 384 27.95 9.01 28.61
C THR A 384 27.11 7.74 28.81
N ASP A 385 26.22 7.72 29.80
CA ASP A 385 25.28 6.62 30.07
C ASP A 385 23.92 6.77 29.34
N GLU A 386 23.72 7.86 28.60
CA GLU A 386 22.48 8.20 27.90
C GLU A 386 22.53 7.89 26.38
N LEU A 387 21.36 7.59 25.82
CA LEU A 387 21.13 7.52 24.37
C LEU A 387 20.41 8.77 23.85
N LEU A 388 20.70 9.18 22.62
CA LEU A 388 19.98 10.27 21.95
C LEU A 388 18.95 9.70 20.97
N LEU A 389 17.68 10.02 21.19
CA LEU A 389 16.58 9.72 20.28
C LEU A 389 16.39 10.92 19.35
N ILE A 390 16.52 10.69 18.05
CA ILE A 390 16.36 11.71 17.02
C ILE A 390 15.14 11.34 16.19
N GLU A 391 14.16 12.22 16.11
CA GLU A 391 12.94 12.00 15.33
C GLU A 391 12.76 13.06 14.23
N GLY A 392 12.24 12.62 13.08
CA GLY A 392 11.85 13.53 11.99
C GLY A 392 11.63 12.78 10.70
N ILE A 393 10.96 13.42 9.72
CA ILE A 393 10.65 12.77 8.43
C ILE A 393 11.91 12.29 7.69
N HIS A 394 13.03 13.00 7.86
CA HIS A 394 14.33 12.68 7.26
C HIS A 394 15.25 11.89 8.19
N GLY A 395 14.82 11.45 9.37
CA GLY A 395 15.69 10.88 10.41
C GLY A 395 16.53 9.67 9.98
N LEU A 396 16.13 8.97 8.92
CA LEU A 396 16.89 7.84 8.37
C LEU A 396 17.75 8.19 7.14
N ASN A 397 17.73 9.45 6.67
CA ASN A 397 18.53 9.91 5.55
C ASN A 397 20.03 9.73 5.87
N PRO A 398 20.79 8.98 5.03
CA PRO A 398 22.22 8.77 5.24
C PRO A 398 23.04 10.05 5.34
N GLN A 399 22.60 11.16 4.73
CA GLN A 399 23.30 12.44 4.78
C GLN A 399 23.34 13.04 6.19
N LEU A 400 22.34 12.77 7.05
CA LEU A 400 22.32 13.26 8.44
C LEU A 400 23.35 12.54 9.34
N THR A 401 23.70 11.30 9.02
CA THR A 401 24.51 10.42 9.89
C THR A 401 25.73 9.84 9.19
N GLY A 402 26.10 10.38 8.02
CA GLY A 402 27.15 9.83 7.15
C GLY A 402 28.52 9.73 7.82
N ASN A 403 28.79 10.57 8.83
CA ASN A 403 30.04 10.60 9.57
C ASN A 403 30.04 9.72 10.84
N LEU A 404 28.93 9.04 11.14
CA LEU A 404 28.79 8.20 12.34
C LEU A 404 28.96 6.71 12.00
N PRO A 405 29.71 5.94 12.82
CA PRO A 405 29.81 4.49 12.63
C PRO A 405 28.44 3.82 12.73
N ARG A 406 28.14 2.90 11.81
CA ARG A 406 26.84 2.19 11.76
C ARG A 406 26.52 1.46 13.07
N THR A 407 27.53 0.97 13.79
CA THR A 407 27.33 0.26 15.07
C THR A 407 26.82 1.17 16.19
N ARG A 408 26.93 2.49 16.04
CA ARG A 408 26.39 3.48 16.99
C ARG A 408 24.94 3.86 16.72
N LEU A 409 24.35 3.38 15.63
CA LEU A 409 23.03 3.78 15.15
C LEU A 409 22.03 2.63 15.27
N PHE A 410 20.91 2.89 15.94
CA PHE A 410 19.70 2.08 15.84
C PHE A 410 18.68 2.84 14.98
N LYS A 411 18.06 2.17 13.99
CA LYS A 411 17.19 2.81 13.00
C LYS A 411 15.78 2.25 13.08
N ILE A 412 14.80 3.12 13.30
CA ILE A 412 13.38 2.79 13.40
C ILE A 412 12.63 3.58 12.32
N TYR A 413 11.84 2.86 11.53
CA TYR A 413 10.89 3.45 10.60
C TYR A 413 9.48 3.12 11.05
N ILE A 414 8.65 4.14 11.22
CA ILE A 414 7.22 4.02 11.49
C ILE A 414 6.50 3.99 10.14
N SER A 415 6.04 2.80 9.79
CA SER A 415 5.24 2.58 8.59
C SER A 415 3.82 3.08 8.81
N ALA A 416 3.31 3.89 7.88
CA ALA A 416 1.89 4.27 7.81
C ALA A 416 1.08 3.33 6.90
N LEU A 417 1.71 2.27 6.35
CA LEU A 417 1.09 1.34 5.41
C LEU A 417 0.29 0.21 6.09
N THR A 418 0.42 0.07 7.41
CA THR A 418 -0.10 -1.04 8.22
C THR A 418 -0.41 -0.55 9.62
#